data_AF-U5QSL6-F1
#
_entry.id   AF-U5QSL6-F1
#
_cell.length_a   1.000
_cell.length_b   1.000
_cell.length_c   1.000
_cell.angle_alpha   90.00
_cell.angle_beta   90.00
_cell.angle_gamma   90.00
#
_symmetry.space_group_name_H-M   'P 1'
#
loop_
_entity.id
_entity.type
_entity.pdbx_description
1 polymer ?
#
loop_
_entity_poly.entity_id
_entity_poly.type
_entity_poly.pdbx_seq_one_letter_code
_entity_poly.pdbx_strand_id
1 'polypeptide(L)'
;MLVTALLVACSGQTSKRTPARDPESRAVYSTDERLLIKLVRSERLSASEGVITVRVSNSEQQVAGSAVVDPSHFFIAPEGSNQTPQAAVDLSKSTLKRQTLAIHQSTGGKVFFKIKDQGVQDIVYGDDPVLAVRVGRIPAFGAVSP
;
A
#
# COMPACT_ATOMS: atom_id res chain seq x y z
N MET A 1 -55.39 -31.66 -3.62
CA MET A 1 -54.48 -32.65 -2.98
C MET A 1 -53.18 -32.69 -3.77
N LEU A 2 -52.04 -32.66 -3.07
CA LEU A 2 -50.66 -32.95 -3.51
C LEU A 2 -50.06 -32.10 -4.66
N VAL A 3 -49.19 -31.11 -4.39
CA VAL A 3 -47.76 -31.13 -3.96
C VAL A 3 -46.81 -30.91 -5.16
N THR A 4 -46.18 -29.74 -5.10
CA THR A 4 -44.87 -29.29 -5.65
C THR A 4 -44.02 -30.30 -6.42
N ALA A 5 -43.62 -29.90 -7.63
CA ALA A 5 -42.37 -30.35 -8.26
C ALA A 5 -41.42 -29.15 -8.40
N LEU A 6 -40.48 -29.06 -7.46
CA LEU A 6 -39.28 -28.23 -7.53
C LEU A 6 -38.17 -29.10 -8.14
N LEU A 7 -37.68 -28.75 -9.33
CA LEU A 7 -36.39 -29.22 -9.83
C LEU A 7 -35.62 -28.03 -10.38
N VAL A 8 -34.82 -27.45 -9.49
CA VAL A 8 -33.66 -26.62 -9.84
C VAL A 8 -32.53 -27.60 -10.16
N ALA A 9 -31.94 -27.50 -11.35
CA ALA A 9 -30.64 -28.08 -11.62
C ALA A 9 -29.83 -27.14 -12.52
N CYS A 10 -28.89 -26.46 -11.87
CA CYS A 10 -27.79 -25.71 -12.45
C CYS A 10 -27.02 -26.57 -13.47
N SER A 11 -26.95 -26.14 -14.72
CA SER A 11 -25.82 -26.52 -15.57
C SER A 11 -24.79 -25.39 -15.50
N GLY A 12 -23.69 -25.71 -14.85
CA GLY A 12 -22.56 -24.81 -14.61
C GLY A 12 -21.96 -24.36 -15.92
N GLN A 13 -22.14 -23.08 -16.23
CA GLN A 13 -21.19 -22.37 -17.05
C GLN A 13 -20.01 -22.05 -16.14
N THR A 14 -19.02 -22.94 -16.14
CA THR A 14 -17.69 -22.68 -15.61
C THR A 14 -17.11 -21.52 -16.39
N SER A 15 -17.45 -20.30 -15.99
CA SER A 15 -16.68 -19.12 -16.30
C SER A 15 -15.28 -19.45 -15.83
N LYS A 16 -14.35 -19.60 -16.78
CA LYS A 16 -12.93 -19.77 -16.46
C LYS A 16 -12.58 -18.56 -15.59
N ARG A 17 -12.55 -18.78 -14.27
CA ARG A 17 -11.97 -17.84 -13.32
C ARG A 17 -10.52 -17.71 -13.76
N THR A 18 -10.25 -16.71 -14.58
CA THR A 18 -8.94 -16.12 -14.67
C THR A 18 -8.54 -15.89 -13.21
N PRO A 19 -7.48 -16.54 -12.70
CA PRO A 19 -7.05 -16.31 -11.34
C PRO A 19 -6.94 -14.80 -11.17
N ALA A 20 -7.60 -14.27 -10.14
CA ALA A 20 -7.53 -12.87 -9.78
C ALA A 20 -6.04 -12.55 -9.71
N ARG A 21 -5.60 -11.78 -10.72
CA ARG A 21 -4.22 -11.33 -10.82
C ARG A 21 -4.00 -10.53 -9.56
N ASP A 22 -3.23 -11.09 -8.63
CA ASP A 22 -2.90 -10.47 -7.35
C ASP A 22 -2.54 -9.00 -7.62
N PRO A 23 -3.40 -8.03 -7.22
CA PRO A 23 -3.19 -6.63 -7.55
C PRO A 23 -2.05 -6.01 -6.74
N GLU A 24 -1.40 -6.74 -5.83
CA GLU A 24 -0.46 -6.19 -4.86
C GLU A 24 0.96 -5.92 -5.39
N SER A 25 1.26 -6.02 -6.70
CA SER A 25 2.66 -5.97 -7.17
C SER A 25 3.06 -4.84 -8.16
N ARG A 26 2.21 -3.88 -8.52
CA ARG A 26 2.54 -2.95 -9.63
C ARG A 26 2.20 -1.49 -9.43
N ALA A 27 1.93 -1.08 -8.21
CA ALA A 27 1.57 0.30 -8.01
C ALA A 27 2.86 1.12 -7.86
N VAL A 28 3.18 1.81 -8.96
CA VAL A 28 4.32 2.69 -9.15
C VAL A 28 3.75 4.09 -9.06
N TYR A 29 4.11 4.79 -7.99
CA TYR A 29 3.47 6.05 -7.63
C TYR A 29 4.45 7.18 -7.87
N SER A 30 4.14 8.08 -8.81
CA SER A 30 4.91 9.30 -9.06
C SER A 30 4.47 10.38 -8.10
N THR A 31 5.40 10.84 -7.26
CA THR A 31 5.18 12.01 -6.41
C THR A 31 5.42 13.30 -7.22
N ASP A 32 5.08 14.47 -6.67
CA ASP A 32 5.55 15.75 -7.25
C ASP A 32 7.09 15.83 -7.25
N GLU A 33 7.73 15.09 -6.35
CA GLU A 33 9.18 14.86 -6.28
C GLU A 33 9.67 13.78 -7.27
N ARG A 34 8.78 13.24 -8.11
CA ARG A 34 9.03 12.28 -9.21
C ARG A 34 9.72 10.98 -8.78
N LEU A 35 9.50 10.59 -7.54
CA LEU A 35 9.91 9.28 -7.04
C LEU A 35 8.90 8.24 -7.51
N LEU A 36 9.38 7.06 -7.89
CA LEU A 36 8.55 5.88 -8.02
C LEU A 36 8.65 5.06 -6.74
N ILE A 37 7.54 4.92 -6.04
CA ILE A 37 7.46 4.08 -4.85
C ILE A 37 6.79 2.77 -5.23
N LYS A 38 7.46 1.66 -4.96
CA LYS A 38 6.93 0.30 -5.11
C LYS A 38 6.81 -0.36 -3.75
N LEU A 39 5.59 -0.78 -3.39
CA LEU A 39 5.38 -1.68 -2.26
C LEU A 39 5.90 -3.08 -2.62
N VAL A 40 6.74 -3.63 -1.75
CA VAL A 40 7.27 -5.00 -1.87
C VAL A 40 6.47 -5.95 -0.97
N ARG A 41 6.14 -5.50 0.25
CA ARG A 41 5.37 -6.27 1.23
C ARG A 41 4.75 -5.32 2.25
N SER A 42 3.54 -5.61 2.72
CA SER A 42 2.96 -5.04 3.92
C SER A 42 2.62 -6.13 4.93
N GLU A 43 2.80 -5.84 6.21
CA GLU A 43 2.57 -6.79 7.29
C GLU A 43 2.11 -6.06 8.55
N ARG A 44 1.07 -6.60 9.20
CA ARG A 44 0.65 -6.16 10.54
C ARG A 44 1.43 -6.97 11.57
N LEU A 45 2.20 -6.32 12.43
CA LEU A 45 3.02 -6.97 13.47
C LEU A 45 2.22 -7.19 14.76
N SER A 46 1.32 -6.28 15.08
CA SER A 46 0.44 -6.36 16.25
C SER A 46 -0.83 -5.53 16.04
N ALA A 47 -1.71 -5.47 17.03
CA ALA A 47 -2.86 -4.57 17.02
C ALA A 47 -2.45 -3.08 16.89
N SER A 48 -1.22 -2.70 17.27
CA SER A 48 -0.75 -1.31 17.28
C SER A 48 0.47 -1.05 16.40
N GLU A 49 1.00 -2.06 15.71
CA GLU A 49 2.20 -1.92 14.89
C GLU A 49 2.05 -2.62 13.53
N GLY A 50 2.58 -1.97 12.50
CA GLY A 50 2.71 -2.53 11.16
C GLY A 50 4.04 -2.15 10.55
N VAL A 51 4.40 -2.86 9.49
CA VAL A 51 5.61 -2.60 8.71
C VAL A 51 5.30 -2.77 7.23
N ILE A 52 5.90 -1.91 6.42
CA ILE A 52 6.03 -2.15 5.00
C ILE A 52 7.47 -2.25 4.59
N THR A 53 7.71 -3.01 3.53
CA THR A 53 8.96 -2.98 2.78
C THR A 53 8.68 -2.30 1.45
N VAL A 54 9.44 -1.25 1.16
CA VAL A 54 9.30 -0.48 -0.08
C VAL A 54 10.62 -0.44 -0.85
N ARG A 55 10.51 -0.24 -2.15
CA ARG A 55 11.60 0.17 -3.01
C ARG A 55 11.23 1.51 -3.62
N VAL A 56 12.11 2.49 -3.52
CA VAL A 56 11.92 3.84 -4.06
C VAL A 56 12.98 4.06 -5.13
N SER A 57 12.59 4.55 -6.30
CA SER A 57 13.53 4.86 -7.39
C SER A 57 13.23 6.21 -8.00
N ASN A 58 14.28 6.95 -8.33
CA ASN A 58 14.16 8.16 -9.15
C ASN A 58 14.20 7.76 -10.63
N SER A 59 13.06 7.81 -11.33
CA SER A 59 12.93 7.22 -12.66
C SER A 59 12.89 8.18 -13.84
N GLU A 60 12.61 9.48 -13.66
CA GLU A 60 12.42 10.37 -14.82
C GLU A 60 13.76 10.82 -15.42
N GLN A 61 14.06 10.58 -16.70
CA GLN A 61 13.50 11.19 -17.92
C GLN A 61 13.72 12.71 -18.09
N GLN A 62 14.41 13.39 -17.17
CA GLN A 62 14.97 14.73 -17.45
C GLN A 62 16.47 14.84 -17.13
N VAL A 63 17.12 15.77 -17.83
CA VAL A 63 18.56 15.85 -18.11
C VAL A 63 19.44 16.16 -16.88
N ALA A 64 18.89 16.56 -15.72
CA ALA A 64 19.62 16.70 -14.46
C ALA A 64 18.65 16.91 -13.28
N GLY A 65 18.45 15.91 -12.40
CA GLY A 65 17.65 16.10 -11.19
C GLY A 65 17.82 14.97 -10.18
N SER A 66 18.27 15.30 -8.97
CA SER A 66 18.23 14.39 -7.83
C SER A 66 16.91 14.54 -7.06
N ALA A 67 16.37 13.45 -6.52
CA ALA A 67 15.14 13.44 -5.72
C ALA A 67 15.45 13.04 -4.27
N VAL A 68 14.80 13.65 -3.29
CA VAL A 68 14.98 13.31 -1.88
C VAL A 68 13.91 12.31 -1.47
N VAL A 69 14.33 11.14 -1.01
CA VAL A 69 13.43 10.18 -0.34
C VAL A 69 13.50 10.45 1.15
N ASP A 70 12.34 10.60 1.81
CA ASP A 70 12.27 10.73 3.26
C ASP A 70 11.18 9.80 3.83
N PRO A 71 11.50 8.85 4.73
CA PRO A 71 10.50 7.97 5.34
C PRO A 71 9.46 8.72 6.16
N SER A 72 9.72 9.96 6.59
CA SER A 72 8.73 10.77 7.33
C SER A 72 7.53 11.21 6.47
N HIS A 73 7.62 11.11 5.15
CA HIS A 73 6.54 11.40 4.21
C HIS A 73 5.59 10.22 4.01
N PHE A 74 5.76 9.10 4.72
CA PHE A 74 4.75 8.06 4.77
C PHE A 74 3.73 8.34 5.87
N PHE A 75 2.46 8.24 5.53
CA PHE A 75 1.34 8.46 6.44
C PHE A 75 0.37 7.28 6.36
N ILE A 76 -0.53 7.20 7.35
CA ILE A 76 -1.63 6.23 7.33
C ILE A 76 -2.97 6.94 7.40
N ALA A 77 -3.99 6.36 6.77
CA ALA A 77 -5.37 6.77 6.90
C ALA A 77 -6.26 5.52 7.03
N PRO A 78 -7.39 5.56 7.75
CA PRO A 78 -8.36 4.48 7.72
C PRO A 78 -8.82 4.21 6.28
N GLU A 79 -8.91 2.93 5.90
CA GLU A 79 -9.25 2.54 4.53
C GLU A 79 -10.56 3.18 4.06
N GLY A 80 -10.52 3.80 2.87
CA GLY A 80 -11.70 4.40 2.24
C GLY A 80 -12.26 5.62 2.97
N SER A 81 -11.56 6.15 3.98
CA SER A 81 -11.96 7.37 4.66
C SER A 81 -11.46 8.61 3.91
N ASN A 82 -12.23 9.69 4.01
CA ASN A 82 -11.79 11.04 3.59
C ASN A 82 -11.01 11.75 4.73
N GLN A 83 -10.50 11.01 5.70
CA GLN A 83 -9.74 11.59 6.80
C GLN A 83 -8.36 12.00 6.30
N THR A 84 -7.85 13.09 6.86
CA THR A 84 -6.48 13.52 6.61
C THR A 84 -5.49 12.42 7.04
N PRO A 85 -4.55 12.01 6.17
CA PRO A 85 -3.51 11.07 6.53
C PRO A 85 -2.73 11.54 7.76
N GLN A 86 -2.44 10.62 8.65
CA GLN A 86 -1.78 10.90 9.93
C GLN A 86 -0.35 10.39 9.94
N ALA A 87 0.54 11.18 10.53
CA ALA A 87 1.92 10.77 10.75
C ALA A 87 1.95 9.63 11.77
N ALA A 88 2.45 8.48 11.32
CA ALA A 88 2.47 7.26 12.13
C ALA A 88 3.83 6.55 12.08
N VAL A 89 4.80 7.06 11.33
CA VAL A 89 6.08 6.40 11.12
C VAL A 89 6.91 6.39 12.39
N ASP A 90 7.40 5.21 12.76
CA ASP A 90 8.45 5.06 13.76
C ASP A 90 9.82 5.11 13.07
N LEU A 91 10.39 6.31 13.01
CA LEU A 91 11.69 6.56 12.38
C LEU A 91 12.85 5.84 13.10
N SER A 92 12.69 5.53 14.39
CA SER A 92 13.73 4.84 15.17
C SER A 92 13.85 3.37 14.77
N LYS A 93 12.74 2.73 14.38
CA LYS A 93 12.70 1.34 13.91
C LYS A 93 12.91 1.20 12.39
N SER A 94 12.63 2.27 11.64
CA SER A 94 12.67 2.26 10.17
C SER A 94 14.09 2.17 9.61
N THR A 95 14.26 1.29 8.62
CA THR A 95 15.55 1.09 7.92
C THR A 95 15.64 1.88 6.63
N LEU A 96 14.52 2.28 6.03
CA LEU A 96 14.54 3.30 4.97
C LEU A 96 15.05 4.60 5.59
N LYS A 97 16.14 5.14 5.04
CA LYS A 97 16.76 6.39 5.50
C LYS A 97 16.50 7.51 4.52
N ARG A 98 16.42 8.74 5.06
CA ARG A 98 16.43 9.95 4.25
C ARG A 98 17.68 9.95 3.38
N GLN A 99 17.50 10.10 2.08
CA GLN A 99 18.61 10.11 1.14
C GLN A 99 18.25 10.83 -0.15
N THR A 100 19.26 11.42 -0.76
CA THR A 100 19.15 12.00 -2.09
C THR A 100 19.49 10.93 -3.13
N LEU A 101 18.55 10.61 -4.00
CA LEU A 101 18.72 9.69 -5.12
C LEU A 101 19.04 10.46 -6.39
N ALA A 102 20.18 10.17 -7.00
CA ALA A 102 20.44 10.61 -8.37
C ALA A 102 19.49 9.90 -9.36
N ILE A 103 19.46 10.37 -10.60
CA ILE A 103 18.65 9.76 -11.67
C ILE A 103 19.02 8.27 -11.81
N HIS A 104 18.01 7.42 -11.98
CA HIS A 104 18.12 5.96 -12.09
C HIS A 104 18.63 5.25 -10.84
N GLN A 105 18.88 5.97 -9.74
CA GLN A 105 19.17 5.34 -8.47
C GLN A 105 17.89 4.86 -7.78
N SER A 106 18.06 3.80 -6.99
CA SER A 106 17.00 3.25 -6.16
C SER A 106 17.52 2.92 -4.78
N THR A 107 16.65 3.06 -3.80
CA THR A 107 16.83 2.63 -2.42
C THR A 107 15.68 1.73 -2.01
N GLY A 108 15.86 1.00 -0.92
CA GLY A 108 14.80 0.19 -0.33
C GLY A 108 14.99 0.09 1.17
N GLY A 109 13.89 -0.19 1.85
CA GLY A 109 13.92 -0.32 3.30
C GLY A 109 12.57 -0.64 3.89
N LYS A 110 12.59 -0.89 5.19
CA LYS A 110 11.40 -1.07 6.00
C LYS A 110 10.96 0.27 6.58
N VAL A 111 9.67 0.54 6.53
CA VAL A 111 9.02 1.67 7.21
C VAL A 111 8.06 1.08 8.23
N PHE A 112 8.27 1.39 9.50
CA PHE A 112 7.45 0.90 10.60
C PHE A 112 6.40 1.96 10.96
N PHE A 113 5.19 1.52 11.28
CA PHE A 113 4.07 2.39 11.62
C PHE A 113 3.49 2.03 12.98
N LYS A 114 3.12 3.05 13.75
CA LYS A 114 2.27 2.97 14.93
C LYS A 114 0.84 3.18 14.51
N ILE A 115 0.01 2.15 14.66
CA ILE A 115 -1.36 2.15 14.17
C ILE A 115 -2.30 2.29 15.36
N LYS A 116 -3.15 3.32 15.32
CA LYS A 116 -4.12 3.59 16.40
C LYS A 116 -5.45 2.85 16.16
N ASP A 117 -5.80 2.63 14.90
CA ASP A 117 -7.07 2.05 14.52
C ASP A 117 -6.98 0.54 14.28
N GLN A 118 -8.05 -0.19 14.63
CA GLN A 118 -8.10 -1.64 14.50
C GLN A 118 -8.44 -2.12 13.07
N GLY A 119 -8.84 -1.21 12.19
CA GLY A 119 -9.21 -1.49 10.80
C GLY A 119 -8.02 -1.58 9.84
N VAL A 120 -8.33 -1.91 8.59
CA VAL A 120 -7.40 -1.80 7.47
C VAL A 120 -6.97 -0.34 7.33
N GLN A 121 -5.66 -0.13 7.15
CA GLN A 121 -5.08 1.19 6.95
C GLN A 121 -4.57 1.32 5.53
N ASP A 122 -4.94 2.41 4.85
CA ASP A 122 -4.22 2.85 3.68
C ASP A 122 -2.90 3.47 4.10
N ILE A 123 -1.85 3.19 3.33
CA ILE A 123 -0.57 3.87 3.46
C ILE A 123 -0.49 4.83 2.29
N VAL A 124 -0.08 6.07 2.56
CA VAL A 124 0.11 7.10 1.54
C VAL A 124 1.52 7.68 1.65
N TYR A 125 2.03 8.22 0.54
CA TYR A 125 3.24 9.04 0.53
C TYR A 125 2.88 10.46 0.09
N GLY A 126 3.25 11.45 0.90
CA GLY A 126 2.83 12.85 0.75
C GLY A 126 1.89 13.28 1.87
N ASP A 127 2.03 14.53 2.28
CA ASP A 127 1.34 15.17 3.40
C ASP A 127 -0.02 15.80 3.01
N ASP A 128 -0.15 16.26 1.76
CA ASP A 128 -1.41 16.77 1.22
C ASP A 128 -2.29 15.61 0.68
N PRO A 129 -3.49 15.34 1.23
CA PRO A 129 -4.37 14.27 0.73
C PRO A 129 -4.78 14.41 -0.74
N VAL A 130 -4.73 15.61 -1.34
CA VAL A 130 -5.05 15.83 -2.76
C VAL A 130 -3.91 15.34 -3.67
N LEU A 131 -2.67 15.46 -3.21
CA LEU A 131 -1.45 15.14 -3.97
C LEU A 131 -0.80 13.82 -3.50
N ALA A 132 -1.16 13.35 -2.31
CA ALA A 132 -0.63 12.16 -1.70
C ALA A 132 -1.00 10.94 -2.51
N VAL A 133 -0.01 10.09 -2.73
CA VAL A 133 -0.20 8.88 -3.51
C VAL A 133 -0.35 7.71 -2.57
N ARG A 134 -1.49 7.00 -2.64
CA ARG A 134 -1.71 5.77 -1.85
C ARG A 134 -0.70 4.73 -2.30
N VAL A 135 0.20 4.28 -1.44
CA VAL A 135 1.26 3.31 -1.76
C VAL A 135 0.88 1.85 -1.48
N GLY A 136 -0.18 1.62 -0.71
CA GLY A 136 -0.69 0.29 -0.40
C GLY A 136 -1.56 0.26 0.85
N ARG A 137 -1.71 -0.91 1.46
CA ARG A 137 -2.54 -1.12 2.66
C ARG A 137 -1.88 -2.04 3.68
N ILE A 138 -2.18 -1.83 4.96
CA ILE A 138 -1.86 -2.74 6.06
C ILE A 138 -3.19 -3.36 6.53
N PRO A 139 -3.38 -4.68 6.40
CA PRO A 139 -4.62 -5.32 6.82
C PRO A 139 -4.81 -5.23 8.34
N ALA A 140 -6.06 -5.37 8.78
CA ALA A 140 -6.39 -5.54 10.19
C ALA A 140 -5.73 -6.81 10.76
N PHE A 141 -5.41 -6.80 12.05
CA PHE A 141 -4.87 -7.98 12.71
C PHE A 141 -5.91 -9.12 12.68
N GLY A 142 -5.56 -10.28 12.12
CA GLY A 142 -6.46 -11.43 12.03
C GLY A 142 -7.39 -11.49 10.82
N ALA A 143 -7.26 -10.58 9.84
CA ALA A 143 -8.00 -10.69 8.58
C ALA A 143 -7.28 -11.62 7.58
N VAL A 144 -7.22 -12.92 7.88
CA VAL A 144 -7.07 -13.93 6.81
C VAL A 144 -8.47 -14.10 6.24
N SER A 145 -8.72 -13.58 5.03
CA SER A 145 -9.99 -13.90 4.34
C SER A 145 -9.98 -15.38 3.95
N PRO A 146 -11.10 -16.12 4.14
CA PRO A 146 -11.23 -17.53 3.77
C PRO A 146 -11.11 -17.79 2.26
#